data_AF-A0A1U7NXQ6-F1
#
_entry.id   AF-A0A1U7NXQ6-F1
#
_cell.length_a   1.000
_cell.length_b   1.000
_cell.length_c   1.000
_cell.angle_alpha   90.00
_cell.angle_beta   90.00
_cell.angle_gamma   90.00
#
_symmetry.space_group_name_H-M   'P 1'
#
loop_
_entity.id
_entity.type
_entity.pdbx_description
1 polymer ?
#
loop_
_entity_poly.entity_id
_entity_poly.type
_entity_poly.pdbx_seq_one_letter_code
_entity_poly.pdbx_strand_id
1 'polypeptide(L)'
;MDESQDMQTLLELTDNWQGGDVGRTELVSALRRVSDDSGELIRTLITQLSQGAVQAGQTSEHTENTDAWRQELMACRARSWPYPHGAGLLVGPHVLILTDGEQGVLLRAGRLRVLTSSVSASLLLLCQTIVMAQHSLDGKVVGQARTQRIESASTSLSEIDPIK
;
A
#
# COMPACT_ATOMS: atom_id res chain seq x y z
N MET A 1 21.32 -1.83 3.85
CA MET A 1 20.98 -1.94 2.42
C MET A 1 21.10 -0.55 1.83
N ASP A 2 21.59 -0.43 0.61
CA ASP A 2 21.79 0.86 -0.06
C ASP A 2 20.47 1.30 -0.71
N GLU A 3 19.88 2.40 -0.22
CA GLU A 3 18.61 2.93 -0.74
C GLU A 3 18.66 3.22 -2.25
N SER A 4 19.85 3.49 -2.78
CA SER A 4 20.10 3.70 -4.21
C SER A 4 19.83 2.42 -5.02
N GLN A 5 20.26 1.27 -4.47
CA GLN A 5 20.06 -0.03 -5.11
C GLN A 5 18.58 -0.45 -5.06
N ASP A 6 17.90 -0.20 -3.93
CA ASP A 6 16.47 -0.49 -3.79
C ASP A 6 15.63 0.38 -4.73
N MET A 7 15.97 1.67 -4.85
CA MET A 7 15.35 2.59 -5.81
C MET A 7 15.48 2.09 -7.24
N GLN A 8 16.70 1.76 -7.67
CA GLN A 8 16.95 1.28 -9.03
C GLN A 8 16.18 -0.03 -9.31
N THR A 9 16.18 -0.95 -8.34
CA THR A 9 15.42 -2.20 -8.44
C THR A 9 13.93 -1.96 -8.63
N LEU A 10 13.34 -1.00 -7.90
CA LEU A 10 11.91 -0.69 -8.03
C LEU A 10 11.58 -0.02 -9.37
N LEU A 11 12.45 0.84 -9.87
CA LEU A 11 12.30 1.45 -11.20
C LEU A 11 12.36 0.38 -12.30
N GLU A 12 13.36 -0.49 -12.26
CA GLU A 12 13.53 -1.60 -13.21
C GLU A 12 12.34 -2.56 -13.16
N LEU A 13 11.87 -2.94 -11.97
CA LEU A 13 10.68 -3.79 -11.83
C LEU A 13 9.41 -3.11 -12.35
N THR A 14 9.29 -1.79 -12.19
CA THR A 14 8.17 -1.04 -12.73
C THR A 14 8.21 -1.03 -14.26
N ASP A 15 9.37 -0.74 -14.84
CA ASP A 15 9.55 -0.72 -16.30
C ASP A 15 9.32 -2.11 -16.92
N ASN A 16 9.92 -3.16 -16.35
CA ASN A 16 9.70 -4.54 -16.78
C ASN A 16 8.23 -4.97 -16.68
N TRP A 17 7.51 -4.53 -15.64
CA TRP A 17 6.07 -4.80 -15.55
C TRP A 17 5.27 -4.00 -16.59
N GLN A 18 5.66 -2.77 -16.91
CA GLN A 18 5.05 -1.97 -17.97
C GLN A 18 5.31 -2.59 -19.36
N GLY A 19 6.49 -3.17 -19.58
CA GLY A 19 6.86 -3.92 -20.78
C GLY A 19 6.23 -5.32 -20.88
N GLY A 20 5.73 -5.86 -19.76
CA GLY A 20 5.12 -7.20 -19.70
C GLY A 20 6.09 -8.34 -19.42
N ASP A 21 7.36 -8.03 -19.13
CA ASP A 21 8.42 -9.00 -18.84
C ASP A 21 8.32 -9.58 -17.42
N VAL A 22 7.71 -8.83 -16.49
CA VAL A 22 7.52 -9.21 -15.09
C VAL A 22 6.05 -9.17 -14.70
N GLY A 23 5.63 -10.09 -13.84
CA GLY A 23 4.27 -10.13 -13.29
C GLY A 23 4.02 -9.06 -12.23
N ARG A 24 2.79 -8.53 -12.18
CA ARG A 24 2.33 -7.57 -11.16
C ARG A 24 2.66 -8.00 -9.72
N THR A 25 2.56 -9.30 -9.43
CA THR A 25 2.82 -9.87 -8.09
C THR A 25 4.25 -9.60 -7.62
N GLU A 26 5.23 -9.60 -8.51
CA GLU A 26 6.64 -9.36 -8.16
C GLU A 26 6.87 -7.90 -7.77
N LEU A 27 6.34 -6.96 -8.55
CA LEU A 27 6.38 -5.53 -8.22
C LEU A 27 5.69 -5.24 -6.89
N VAL A 28 4.49 -5.81 -6.67
CA VAL A 28 3.77 -5.66 -5.39
C VAL A 28 4.58 -6.27 -4.25
N SER A 29 5.21 -7.42 -4.43
CA SER A 29 6.05 -8.04 -3.41
C SER A 29 7.27 -7.17 -3.09
N ALA A 30 7.91 -6.56 -4.08
CA ALA A 30 9.05 -5.66 -3.87
C ALA A 30 8.63 -4.41 -3.07
N LEU A 31 7.54 -3.74 -3.49
CA LEU A 31 6.99 -2.58 -2.78
C LEU A 31 6.56 -2.91 -1.34
N ARG A 32 6.06 -4.13 -1.10
CA ARG A 32 5.68 -4.61 0.24
C ARG A 32 6.88 -4.96 1.14
N ARG A 33 8.10 -5.06 0.60
CA ARG A 33 9.32 -5.32 1.37
C ARG A 33 10.10 -4.06 1.75
N VAL A 34 9.80 -2.92 1.11
CA VAL A 34 10.34 -1.61 1.50
C VAL A 34 10.08 -1.39 2.99
N SER A 35 11.06 -0.93 3.75
CA SER A 35 10.91 -0.71 5.19
C SER A 35 9.91 0.40 5.51
N ASP A 36 9.34 0.40 6.70
CA ASP A 36 8.32 1.39 7.11
C ASP A 36 8.89 2.80 7.30
N ASP A 37 10.20 2.93 7.54
CA ASP A 37 10.95 4.19 7.65
C ASP A 37 11.46 4.73 6.30
N SER A 38 11.43 3.92 5.24
CA SER A 38 11.88 4.29 3.89
C SER A 38 10.82 5.06 3.07
N GLY A 39 10.05 5.94 3.71
CA GLY A 39 9.03 6.74 3.03
C GLY A 39 9.60 7.65 1.92
N GLU A 40 10.81 8.17 2.11
CA GLU A 40 11.49 9.03 1.13
C GLU A 40 11.85 8.30 -0.17
N LEU A 41 12.18 7.01 -0.06
CA LEU A 41 12.39 6.15 -1.22
C LEU A 41 11.12 6.05 -2.06
N ILE A 42 9.94 5.93 -1.44
CA ILE A 42 8.67 5.90 -2.18
C ILE A 42 8.36 7.26 -2.84
N ARG A 43 8.62 8.37 -2.15
CA ARG A 43 8.44 9.73 -2.72
C ARG A 43 9.34 9.99 -3.91
N THR A 44 10.60 9.56 -3.80
CA THR A 44 11.56 9.67 -4.88
C THR A 44 11.13 8.80 -6.07
N LEU A 45 10.62 7.59 -5.82
CA LEU A 45 10.07 6.73 -6.86
C LEU A 45 8.87 7.39 -7.57
N ILE A 46 7.91 7.95 -6.82
CA ILE A 46 6.76 8.69 -7.38
C ILE A 46 7.24 9.85 -8.26
N THR A 47 8.25 10.58 -7.81
CA THR A 47 8.82 11.72 -8.54
C THR A 47 9.44 11.27 -9.86
N GLN A 48 10.28 10.24 -9.84
CA GLN A 48 10.93 9.69 -11.04
C GLN A 48 9.90 9.16 -12.05
N LEU A 49 8.92 8.40 -11.57
CA LEU A 49 7.83 7.88 -12.40
C LEU A 49 6.98 9.00 -13.00
N SER A 50 6.68 10.04 -12.23
CA SER A 50 5.89 11.19 -12.71
C SER A 50 6.63 11.98 -13.78
N GLN A 51 7.94 12.21 -13.59
CA GLN A 51 8.78 12.89 -14.56
C GLN A 51 8.88 12.10 -15.88
N GLY A 52 9.11 10.79 -15.80
CA GLY A 52 9.12 9.90 -16.96
C GLY A 52 7.78 9.91 -17.73
N ALA A 53 6.67 9.90 -17.01
CA ALA A 53 5.32 9.95 -17.59
C ALA A 53 5.06 11.23 -18.39
N VAL A 54 5.45 12.39 -17.82
CA VAL A 54 5.28 13.71 -18.43
C VAL A 54 6.11 13.79 -19.71
N GLN A 55 7.35 13.29 -19.68
CA GLN A 55 8.22 13.23 -20.86
C GLN A 55 7.64 12.33 -21.97
N ALA A 56 7.00 11.23 -21.59
CA ALA A 56 6.35 10.31 -22.52
C ALA A 56 4.99 10.82 -23.06
N GLY A 57 4.52 12.01 -22.64
CA GLY A 57 3.24 12.58 -23.09
C GLY A 57 2.01 11.83 -22.56
N GLN A 58 2.16 11.03 -21.49
CA GLN A 58 1.06 10.27 -20.89
C GLN A 58 0.22 11.18 -20.00
N THR A 59 -0.58 12.05 -20.61
CA THR A 59 -1.46 12.97 -19.91
C THR A 59 -2.88 12.40 -19.71
N SER A 60 -3.51 12.92 -18.66
CA SER A 60 -4.71 12.41 -18.03
C SER A 60 -5.98 12.45 -18.89
N GLU A 61 -6.42 11.31 -19.44
CA GLU A 61 -7.84 11.09 -19.77
C GLU A 61 -8.41 9.96 -18.90
N HIS A 62 -9.41 10.28 -18.07
CA HIS A 62 -10.13 9.31 -17.25
C HIS A 62 -11.47 9.02 -17.93
N THR A 63 -11.47 8.05 -18.84
CA THR A 63 -12.68 7.61 -19.55
C THR A 63 -13.21 6.33 -18.94
N GLU A 64 -13.22 6.24 -17.61
CA GLU A 64 -13.75 5.07 -16.91
C GLU A 64 -15.03 5.38 -16.16
N ASN A 65 -15.91 4.40 -16.15
CA ASN A 65 -17.17 4.42 -15.42
C ASN A 65 -16.90 4.57 -13.92
N THR A 66 -17.48 5.61 -13.30
CA THR A 66 -17.39 5.92 -11.87
C THR A 66 -17.67 4.71 -10.97
N ASP A 67 -18.63 3.85 -11.33
CA ASP A 67 -18.98 2.68 -10.52
C ASP A 67 -17.89 1.62 -10.53
N ALA A 68 -17.27 1.39 -11.69
CA ALA A 68 -16.13 0.48 -11.82
C ALA A 68 -14.92 1.00 -11.02
N TRP A 69 -14.66 2.32 -11.10
CA TRP A 69 -13.60 2.93 -10.31
C TRP A 69 -13.84 2.83 -8.79
N ARG A 70 -15.09 3.02 -8.35
CA ARG A 70 -15.45 2.82 -6.94
C ARG A 70 -15.22 1.38 -6.50
N GLN A 71 -15.64 0.40 -7.30
CA GLN A 71 -15.42 -1.02 -7.00
C GLN A 71 -13.92 -1.34 -6.91
N GLU A 72 -13.12 -0.81 -7.84
CA GLU A 72 -11.66 -0.96 -7.84
C GLU A 72 -11.06 -0.44 -6.52
N LEU A 73 -11.41 0.79 -6.10
CA LEU A 73 -10.92 1.38 -4.86
C LEU A 73 -11.38 0.65 -3.60
N MET A 74 -12.62 0.15 -3.57
CA MET A 74 -13.15 -0.61 -2.43
C MET A 74 -12.49 -1.99 -2.27
N ALA A 75 -11.95 -2.54 -3.36
CA ALA A 75 -11.21 -3.80 -3.36
C ALA A 75 -9.70 -3.61 -3.06
N CYS A 76 -9.23 -2.37 -2.91
CA CYS A 76 -7.83 -2.10 -2.64
C CYS A 76 -7.39 -2.62 -1.27
N ARG A 77 -6.19 -3.22 -1.25
CA ARG A 77 -5.38 -3.25 -0.02
C ARG A 77 -4.50 -2.02 0.04
N ALA A 78 -4.21 -1.57 1.24
CA ALA A 78 -3.41 -0.38 1.46
C ALA A 78 -2.13 -0.71 2.23
N ARG A 79 -1.10 0.10 2.01
CA ARG A 79 0.08 0.20 2.86
C ARG A 79 0.48 1.67 2.93
N SER A 80 0.85 2.15 4.12
CA SER A 80 1.34 3.50 4.32
C SER A 80 2.74 3.52 4.94
N TRP A 81 3.49 4.58 4.64
CA TRP A 81 4.75 4.97 5.27
C TRP A 81 4.52 6.30 5.98
N PRO A 82 4.20 6.31 7.30
CA PRO A 82 3.62 7.48 7.95
C PRO A 82 4.64 8.55 8.40
N TYR A 83 5.90 8.20 8.65
CA TYR A 83 6.92 9.14 9.16
C TYR A 83 8.34 8.70 8.76
N PRO A 84 9.30 9.63 8.49
CA PRO A 84 9.15 11.10 8.42
C PRO A 84 8.54 11.61 7.11
N HIS A 85 8.47 10.75 6.10
CA HIS A 85 8.02 11.10 4.76
C HIS A 85 6.75 10.31 4.42
N GLY A 86 5.61 10.99 4.50
CA GLY A 86 4.29 10.39 4.27
C GLY A 86 4.13 9.84 2.86
N ALA A 87 3.89 8.55 2.72
CA ALA A 87 3.56 7.92 1.45
C ALA A 87 2.51 6.81 1.61
N GLY A 88 1.87 6.44 0.50
CA GLY A 88 0.82 5.44 0.45
C GLY A 88 0.87 4.62 -0.84
N LEU A 89 0.55 3.33 -0.70
CA LEU A 89 0.35 2.37 -1.76
C LEU A 89 -1.07 1.81 -1.66
N LEU A 90 -1.83 1.89 -2.75
CA LEU A 90 -3.08 1.15 -2.93
C LEU A 90 -2.88 0.07 -3.99
N VAL A 91 -3.27 -1.15 -3.64
CA VAL A 91 -3.18 -2.35 -4.47
C VAL A 91 -4.60 -2.81 -4.78
N GLY A 92 -5.16 -2.32 -5.88
CA GLY A 92 -6.46 -2.73 -6.41
C GLY A 92 -6.34 -3.95 -7.33
N PRO A 93 -7.44 -4.63 -7.71
CA PRO A 93 -7.40 -5.79 -8.60
C PRO A 93 -6.63 -5.56 -9.92
N HIS A 94 -6.80 -4.39 -10.52
CA HIS A 94 -6.24 -4.02 -11.83
C HIS A 94 -5.24 -2.87 -11.75
N VAL A 95 -5.26 -2.08 -10.68
CA VAL A 95 -4.40 -0.90 -10.52
C VAL A 95 -3.45 -1.00 -9.35
N LEU A 96 -2.29 -0.37 -9.49
CA LEU A 96 -1.43 0.01 -8.38
C LEU A 96 -1.39 1.54 -8.34
N ILE A 97 -1.47 2.11 -7.14
CA ILE A 97 -1.41 3.56 -6.96
C ILE A 97 -0.35 3.86 -5.92
N LEU A 98 0.60 4.72 -6.25
CA LEU A 98 1.55 5.31 -5.32
C LEU A 98 1.20 6.80 -5.15
N THR A 99 1.20 7.29 -3.92
CA THR A 99 0.91 8.70 -3.61
C THR A 99 1.70 9.14 -2.39
N ASP A 100 2.16 10.38 -2.38
CA ASP A 100 2.71 11.05 -1.19
C ASP A 100 1.81 12.19 -0.69
N GLY A 101 0.62 12.31 -1.27
CA GLY A 101 -0.35 13.36 -0.96
C GLY A 101 -0.18 14.63 -1.79
N GLU A 102 1.01 14.89 -2.31
CA GLU A 102 1.28 16.02 -3.21
C GLU A 102 1.34 15.57 -4.67
N GLN A 103 1.99 14.44 -4.90
CA GLN A 103 2.15 13.75 -6.17
C GLN A 103 1.62 12.32 -6.07
N GLY A 104 1.29 11.75 -7.22
CA GLY A 104 0.84 10.38 -7.28
C GLY A 104 0.88 9.83 -8.69
N VAL A 105 1.04 8.52 -8.78
CA VAL A 105 1.02 7.77 -10.02
C VAL A 105 0.05 6.61 -9.92
N LEU A 106 -0.74 6.42 -10.97
CA LEU A 106 -1.56 5.25 -11.20
C LEU A 106 -0.87 4.39 -12.24
N LEU A 107 -0.61 3.15 -11.88
CA LEU A 107 0.00 2.15 -12.72
C LEU A 107 -1.01 1.06 -13.08
N ARG A 108 -1.06 0.73 -14.35
CA ARG A 108 -1.75 -0.41 -14.96
C ARG A 108 -0.78 -1.11 -15.90
N ALA A 109 -1.11 -2.32 -16.33
CA ALA A 109 -0.32 -3.01 -17.35
C ALA A 109 -0.20 -2.14 -18.62
N GLY A 110 1.04 -1.79 -18.98
CA GLY A 110 1.37 -0.96 -20.14
C GLY A 110 0.86 0.49 -20.10
N ARG A 111 0.36 0.97 -18.95
CA ARG A 111 -0.11 2.34 -18.79
C ARG A 111 0.30 2.90 -17.43
N LEU A 112 0.96 4.05 -17.46
CA LEU A 112 1.24 4.87 -16.30
C LEU A 112 0.55 6.22 -16.46
N ARG A 113 0.05 6.76 -15.35
CA ARG A 113 -0.61 8.06 -15.34
C ARG A 113 -0.25 8.85 -14.10
N VAL A 114 0.08 10.13 -14.29
CA VAL A 114 0.25 11.08 -13.18
C VAL A 114 -1.12 11.56 -12.68
N LEU A 115 -1.26 11.60 -11.36
CA LEU A 115 -2.44 12.06 -10.66
C LEU A 115 -2.32 13.54 -10.30
N THR A 116 -3.46 14.24 -10.23
CA THR A 116 -3.48 15.61 -9.72
C THR A 116 -3.26 15.61 -8.22
N SER A 117 -2.69 16.71 -7.68
CA SER A 117 -2.45 16.85 -6.24
C SER A 117 -3.69 16.63 -5.39
N SER A 118 -4.86 17.12 -5.83
CA SER A 118 -6.15 16.90 -5.15
C SER A 118 -6.53 15.43 -5.03
N VAL A 119 -6.29 14.64 -6.08
CA VAL A 119 -6.54 13.20 -6.10
C VAL A 119 -5.51 12.48 -5.24
N SER A 120 -4.24 12.85 -5.36
CA SER A 120 -3.13 12.30 -4.56
C SER A 120 -3.38 12.46 -3.06
N ALA A 121 -3.78 13.66 -2.61
CA ALA A 121 -4.13 13.93 -1.22
C ALA A 121 -5.30 13.05 -0.74
N SER A 122 -6.36 12.95 -1.54
CA SER A 122 -7.54 12.13 -1.21
C SER A 122 -7.19 10.63 -1.10
N LEU A 123 -6.32 10.14 -1.98
CA LEU A 123 -5.87 8.75 -1.99
C LEU A 123 -4.92 8.43 -0.84
N LEU A 124 -4.09 9.39 -0.40
CA LEU A 124 -3.27 9.22 0.79
C LEU A 124 -4.15 9.08 2.04
N LEU A 125 -5.17 9.92 2.19
CA LEU A 125 -6.14 9.83 3.30
C LEU A 125 -6.90 8.50 3.27
N LEU A 126 -7.33 8.04 2.08
CA LEU A 126 -7.95 6.74 1.92
C LEU A 126 -7.01 5.62 2.36
N CYS A 127 -5.75 5.65 1.92
CA CYS A 127 -4.73 4.68 2.29
C CYS A 127 -4.56 4.61 3.81
N GLN A 128 -4.38 5.75 4.47
CA GLN A 128 -4.26 5.85 5.93
C GLN A 128 -5.51 5.31 6.63
N THR A 129 -6.70 5.63 6.12
CA THR A 129 -7.98 5.15 6.67
C THR A 129 -8.07 3.62 6.60
N ILE A 130 -7.71 3.03 5.46
CA ILE A 130 -7.71 1.56 5.30
C ILE A 130 -6.72 0.91 6.26
N VAL A 131 -5.49 1.43 6.37
CA VAL A 131 -4.47 0.90 7.27
C VAL A 131 -4.90 1.01 8.74
N MET A 132 -5.44 2.15 9.16
CA MET A 132 -5.97 2.34 10.51
C MET A 132 -7.14 1.38 10.81
N ALA A 133 -8.04 1.17 9.86
CA ALA A 133 -9.15 0.23 10.00
C ALA A 133 -8.64 -1.21 10.15
N GLN A 134 -7.62 -1.61 9.37
CA GLN A 134 -6.98 -2.93 9.47
C GLN A 134 -6.35 -3.12 10.85
N HIS A 135 -5.54 -2.17 11.33
CA HIS A 135 -4.92 -2.25 12.65
C HIS A 135 -5.96 -2.29 13.79
N SER A 136 -7.06 -1.54 13.67
CA SER A 136 -8.15 -1.57 14.66
C SER A 136 -8.83 -2.94 14.73
N LEU A 137 -9.04 -3.58 13.58
CA LEU A 137 -9.60 -4.93 13.51
C LEU A 137 -8.64 -5.95 14.12
N ASP A 138 -7.36 -5.90 13.75
CA ASP A 138 -6.34 -6.80 14.26
C ASP A 138 -6.20 -6.70 15.78
N GLY A 139 -6.20 -5.47 16.31
CA GLY A 139 -6.18 -5.23 17.76
C GLY A 139 -7.38 -5.84 18.50
N LYS A 140 -8.58 -5.77 17.90
CA LYS A 140 -9.79 -6.40 18.47
C LYS A 140 -9.70 -7.92 18.45
N VAL A 141 -9.23 -8.52 17.36
CA VAL A 141 -9.07 -9.98 17.22
C VAL A 141 -8.04 -10.51 18.22
N VAL A 142 -6.90 -9.83 18.36
CA VAL A 142 -5.88 -10.17 19.36
C VAL A 142 -6.44 -10.05 20.78
N GLY A 143 -7.21 -9.00 21.06
CA GLY A 143 -7.90 -8.82 22.34
C GLY A 143 -8.86 -9.99 22.64
N GLN A 144 -9.69 -10.38 21.69
CA GLN A 144 -10.62 -11.51 21.83
C GLN A 144 -9.89 -12.84 22.06
N ALA A 145 -8.82 -13.12 21.31
CA ALA A 145 -8.01 -14.32 21.50
C ALA A 145 -7.35 -14.35 22.89
N ARG A 146 -6.92 -13.20 23.41
CA ARG A 146 -6.38 -13.08 24.77
C ARG A 146 -7.44 -13.34 25.83
N THR A 147 -8.64 -12.79 25.68
CA THR A 147 -9.77 -13.03 26.60
C THR A 147 -10.16 -14.52 26.62
N GLN A 148 -10.27 -15.16 25.45
CA GLN A 148 -10.56 -16.59 25.36
C GLN A 148 -9.50 -17.45 26.07
N ARG A 149 -8.21 -17.09 25.97
CA ARG A 149 -7.13 -17.77 26.71
C ARG A 149 -7.26 -17.57 28.23
N ILE A 150 -7.62 -16.37 28.68
CA ILE A 150 -7.84 -16.09 30.11
C ILE A 150 -9.04 -16.90 30.63
N GLU A 151 -10.15 -16.92 29.90
CA GLU A 151 -11.35 -17.69 30.29
C GLU A 151 -11.10 -19.21 30.28
N SER A 152 -10.33 -19.71 29.30
CA SER A 152 -9.93 -21.12 29.23
C SER A 152 -8.92 -21.52 30.32
N ALA A 153 -8.01 -20.61 30.70
CA ALA A 153 -7.08 -20.83 31.81
C ALA A 153 -7.80 -20.72 33.17
N SER A 154 -8.77 -19.83 33.30
CA SER A 154 -9.56 -19.65 34.52
C SER A 154 -10.48 -20.84 34.81
N THR A 155 -10.95 -21.56 33.80
CA THR A 155 -11.71 -22.81 33.97
C THR A 155 -10.81 -23.97 34.40
N SER A 156 -9.54 -24.00 33.97
CA SER A 156 -8.57 -25.04 34.37
C SER A 156 -8.02 -24.85 35.79
N LEU A 157 -7.97 -23.62 36.30
CA LEU A 157 -7.46 -23.31 37.65
C LEU A 157 -8.48 -23.54 38.78
N SER A 158 -9.77 -23.68 38.47
CA SER A 158 -10.82 -23.99 39.46
C SER A 158 -10.88 -25.47 39.84
N GLU A 159 -10.13 -26.35 39.16
CA GLU A 159 -10.07 -27.79 39.43
C GLU A 159 -8.78 -28.23 40.16
N ILE A 160 -7.88 -27.29 40.49
CA ILE A 160 -6.63 -27.60 41.19
C ILE A 160 -6.85 -27.42 42.69
N ASP A 161 -6.89 -28.55 43.42
CA ASP A 161 -6.86 -28.54 44.88
C ASP A 161 -5.57 -27.84 45.37
N PRO A 162 -5.65 -26.90 46.33
CA PRO A 162 -4.47 -26.22 46.84
C PRO A 162 -3.53 -27.22 47.52
N ILE A 163 -2.28 -27.25 47.07
CA ILE A 163 -1.21 -28.05 47.67
C ILE A 163 -1.03 -27.55 49.12
N LYS A 164 -1.30 -28.43 50.09
CA LYS A 164 -1.04 -28.20 51.51
C LYS A 164 0.44 -28.38 51.84
#